data_AF-A0A938IJC3-F1
#
_entry.id   AF-A0A938IJC3-F1
#
_cell.length_a   1.000
_cell.length_b   1.000
_cell.length_c   1.000
_cell.angle_alpha   90.00
_cell.angle_beta   90.00
_cell.angle_gamma   90.00
#
_symmetry.space_group_name_H-M   'P 1'
#
loop_
_entity.id
_entity.type
_entity.pdbx_description
1 polymer ?
#
loop_
_entity_poly.entity_id
_entity_poly.type
_entity_poly.pdbx_seq_one_letter_code
_entity_poly.pdbx_strand_id
1 'polypeptide(L)'
;MGHSNRGIAGTHRLWRAAPEGDALVVENASYEGLAHRRSVWFVDHAFLVMLDEAVGHAVGAVDLRFQFAPGAVQSDTETRSATTRFDDANVLVQCFPKTAVSLREEDGWFAWDYGKRVPRKGIAFRHASGAPAVFLTAVIPYRGVDRPDARLALPAGYAAVSDRVELRAEVGGRAWRLGRDLGTGEAWMKDEG
;
A
#
# COMPACT_ATOMS: atom_id res chain seq x y z
N MET A 1 -37.60 0.08 -6.56
CA MET A 1 -36.64 -0.33 -5.51
C MET A 1 -35.50 0.66 -5.51
N GLY A 2 -35.46 1.56 -4.54
CA GLY A 2 -34.43 2.60 -4.47
C GLY A 2 -33.09 1.98 -4.10
N HIS A 3 -32.08 2.21 -4.93
CA HIS A 3 -30.70 1.95 -4.55
C HIS A 3 -30.34 2.97 -3.47
N SER A 4 -30.34 2.55 -2.20
CA SER A 4 -29.76 3.36 -1.15
C SER A 4 -28.28 3.51 -1.48
N ASN A 5 -27.82 4.74 -1.67
CA ASN A 5 -26.41 5.08 -1.67
C ASN A 5 -25.88 4.70 -0.27
N ARG A 6 -25.31 3.49 -0.11
CA ARG A 6 -24.77 3.02 1.18
C ARG A 6 -23.68 4.01 1.59
N GLY A 7 -23.86 4.60 2.77
CA GLY A 7 -23.09 5.76 3.24
C GLY A 7 -21.58 5.55 3.15
N ILE A 8 -20.87 6.61 2.74
CA ILE A 8 -19.42 6.69 2.83
C ILE A 8 -19.06 6.60 4.31
N ALA A 9 -18.60 5.43 4.77
CA ALA A 9 -18.21 5.17 6.15
C ALA A 9 -16.69 5.33 6.35
N GLY A 10 -16.10 6.32 5.67
CA GLY A 10 -14.69 6.66 5.84
C GLY A 10 -14.44 7.24 7.22
N THR A 11 -13.58 6.59 8.01
CA THR A 11 -13.23 7.00 9.37
C THR A 11 -11.73 7.28 9.45
N HIS A 12 -11.38 8.50 9.87
CA HIS A 12 -10.02 8.83 10.25
C HIS A 12 -9.70 8.22 11.62
N ARG A 13 -8.61 7.46 11.73
CA ARG A 13 -8.21 6.75 12.95
C ARG A 13 -6.97 7.35 13.61
N LEU A 14 -6.03 7.85 12.82
CA LEU A 14 -4.78 8.44 13.33
C LEU A 14 -4.18 9.38 12.28
N TRP A 15 -3.71 10.54 12.74
CA TRP A 15 -2.84 11.44 11.98
C TRP A 15 -1.70 11.89 12.88
N ARG A 16 -0.48 11.80 12.35
CA ARG A 16 0.72 12.31 12.99
C ARG A 16 1.61 12.94 11.93
N ALA A 17 2.03 14.18 12.16
CA ALA A 17 3.11 14.81 11.42
C ALA A 17 4.32 15.02 12.33
N ALA A 18 5.52 14.70 11.85
CA ALA A 18 6.75 14.82 12.62
C ALA A 18 7.97 15.05 11.70
N PRO A 19 9.10 15.58 12.22
CA PRO A 19 10.29 15.84 11.40
C PRO A 19 10.83 14.62 10.65
N GLU A 20 10.74 13.43 11.25
CA GLU A 20 11.18 12.16 10.65
C GLU A 20 10.18 11.56 9.65
N GLY A 21 8.99 12.16 9.51
CA GLY A 21 7.94 11.70 8.61
C GLY A 21 6.53 11.79 9.18
N ASP A 22 5.57 11.41 8.35
CA ASP A 22 4.15 11.45 8.67
C ASP A 22 3.52 10.06 8.75
N ALA A 23 2.44 9.92 9.52
CA ALA A 23 1.62 8.72 9.56
C ALA A 23 0.13 9.05 9.47
N LEU A 24 -0.60 8.24 8.69
CA LEU A 24 -2.05 8.32 8.51
C LEU A 24 -2.67 6.94 8.64
N VAL A 25 -3.78 6.84 9.36
CA VAL A 25 -4.60 5.62 9.38
C VAL A 25 -6.05 5.97 9.10
N VAL A 26 -6.61 5.31 8.10
CA VAL A 26 -8.01 5.44 7.70
C VAL A 26 -8.66 4.07 7.56
N GLU A 27 -9.96 4.02 7.87
CA GLU A 27 -10.80 2.84 7.71
C GLU A 27 -11.99 3.18 6.81
N ASN A 28 -12.43 2.22 5.99
CA ASN A 28 -13.61 2.37 5.16
C ASN A 28 -14.36 1.03 5.04
N ALA A 29 -15.60 0.99 5.50
CA ALA A 29 -16.48 -0.17 5.42
C ALA A 29 -17.40 -0.08 4.18
N SER A 30 -16.81 0.03 2.99
CA SER A 30 -17.57 0.21 1.74
C SER A 30 -18.37 -1.04 1.32
N TYR A 31 -18.03 -2.21 1.83
CA TYR A 31 -18.71 -3.47 1.52
C TYR A 31 -19.18 -4.17 2.79
N GLU A 32 -20.33 -4.84 2.68
CA GLU A 32 -20.86 -5.62 3.78
C GLU A 32 -19.95 -6.79 4.11
N GLY A 33 -19.62 -6.96 5.39
CA GLY A 33 -18.68 -7.99 5.84
C GLY A 33 -17.21 -7.73 5.47
N LEU A 34 -16.87 -6.55 4.91
CA LEU A 34 -15.50 -6.17 4.55
C LEU A 34 -15.22 -4.68 4.87
N ALA A 35 -14.43 -4.46 5.92
CA ALA A 35 -13.79 -3.18 6.18
C ALA A 35 -12.37 -3.17 5.64
N HIS A 36 -11.96 -2.06 5.04
CA HIS A 36 -10.58 -1.83 4.61
C HIS A 36 -9.93 -0.82 5.53
N ARG A 37 -8.82 -1.19 6.17
CA ARG A 37 -7.95 -0.27 6.89
C ARG A 37 -6.66 -0.06 6.12
N ARG A 38 -6.27 1.20 5.96
CA ARG A 38 -4.98 1.58 5.40
C ARG A 38 -4.20 2.39 6.42
N SER A 39 -3.02 1.89 6.77
CA SER A 39 -1.99 2.65 7.48
C SER A 39 -0.93 3.07 6.49
N VAL A 40 -0.55 4.34 6.49
CA VAL A 40 0.51 4.91 5.63
C VAL A 40 1.54 5.56 6.52
N TRP A 41 2.82 5.26 6.28
CA TRP A 41 3.96 5.97 6.83
C TRP A 41 4.72 6.64 5.67
N PHE A 42 4.93 7.96 5.74
CA PHE A 42 5.78 8.72 4.83
C PHE A 42 7.16 8.90 5.47
N VAL A 43 8.00 7.90 5.29
CA VAL A 43 9.25 7.71 6.02
C VAL A 43 10.33 8.64 5.47
N ASP A 44 10.98 9.41 6.33
CA ASP A 44 12.04 10.38 5.99
C ASP A 44 11.60 11.39 4.92
N HIS A 45 10.28 11.59 4.77
CA HIS A 45 9.67 12.32 3.64
C HIS A 45 10.18 11.88 2.26
N ALA A 46 10.59 10.63 2.11
CA ALA A 46 11.26 10.11 0.92
C ALA A 46 10.48 8.97 0.25
N PHE A 47 9.89 8.06 1.03
CA PHE A 47 9.16 6.91 0.51
C PHE A 47 7.95 6.57 1.38
N LEU A 48 7.02 5.80 0.83
CA LEU A 48 5.81 5.37 1.54
C LEU A 48 5.90 3.90 1.89
N VAL A 49 5.52 3.56 3.12
CA VAL A 49 5.15 2.20 3.51
C VAL A 49 3.66 2.18 3.79
N MET A 50 2.95 1.22 3.19
CA MET A 50 1.51 1.04 3.34
C MET A 50 1.21 -0.33 3.92
N LEU A 51 0.38 -0.37 4.96
CA LEU A 51 -0.21 -1.58 5.50
C LEU A 51 -1.71 -1.55 5.24
N ASP A 52 -2.14 -2.37 4.29
CA ASP A 52 -3.53 -2.56 3.93
C ASP A 52 -4.07 -3.83 4.57
N GLU A 53 -5.12 -3.68 5.36
CA GLU A 53 -5.80 -4.76 6.07
C GLU A 53 -7.23 -4.85 5.57
N ALA A 54 -7.58 -5.97 4.94
CA ALA A 54 -8.95 -6.34 4.63
C ALA A 54 -9.51 -7.13 5.82
N VAL A 55 -10.59 -6.64 6.41
CA VAL A 55 -11.12 -7.06 7.70
C VAL A 55 -12.53 -7.58 7.55
N GLY A 56 -12.83 -8.73 8.14
CA GLY A 56 -14.17 -9.30 8.17
C GLY A 56 -14.18 -10.72 7.62
N HIS A 57 -15.32 -11.12 7.09
CA HIS A 57 -15.62 -12.49 6.66
C HIS A 57 -16.14 -12.54 5.21
N ALA A 58 -15.99 -11.45 4.46
CA ALA A 58 -16.35 -11.44 3.05
C ALA A 58 -15.52 -12.45 2.27
N VAL A 59 -16.23 -13.28 1.50
CA VAL A 59 -15.66 -14.25 0.57
C VAL A 59 -15.35 -13.62 -0.78
N GLY A 60 -14.42 -14.21 -1.53
CA GLY A 60 -14.01 -13.74 -2.85
C GLY A 60 -12.62 -13.10 -2.85
N ALA A 61 -12.10 -12.76 -4.02
CA ALA A 61 -10.76 -12.21 -4.10
C ALA A 61 -10.67 -10.76 -3.60
N VAL A 62 -9.59 -10.46 -2.88
CA VAL A 62 -9.23 -9.11 -2.46
C VAL A 62 -8.08 -8.64 -3.34
N ASP A 63 -8.30 -7.57 -4.11
CA ASP A 63 -7.31 -6.99 -5.01
C ASP A 63 -6.89 -5.60 -4.49
N LEU A 64 -5.62 -5.47 -4.11
CA LEU A 64 -4.99 -4.18 -3.84
C LEU A 64 -4.38 -3.62 -5.13
N ARG A 65 -4.93 -2.52 -5.63
CA ARG A 65 -4.61 -1.97 -6.95
C ARG A 65 -3.70 -0.74 -6.89
N PHE A 66 -2.79 -0.66 -7.87
CA PHE A 66 -1.94 0.49 -8.13
C PHE A 66 -1.95 0.85 -9.61
N GLN A 67 -1.95 2.13 -9.92
CA GLN A 67 -2.03 2.63 -11.28
C GLN A 67 -0.90 3.61 -11.52
N PHE A 68 -0.16 3.40 -12.61
CA PHE A 68 1.02 4.18 -12.92
C PHE A 68 0.67 5.39 -13.81
N ALA A 69 1.61 6.33 -13.91
CA ALA A 69 1.58 7.33 -14.97
C ALA A 69 1.70 6.63 -16.34
N PRO A 70 1.16 7.23 -17.43
CA PRO A 70 1.40 6.74 -18.78
C PRO A 70 2.90 6.59 -19.06
N GLY A 71 3.32 5.43 -19.57
CA GLY A 71 4.72 5.11 -19.79
C GLY A 71 5.01 3.62 -19.66
N ALA A 72 6.26 3.25 -19.90
CA ALA A 72 6.72 1.87 -19.75
C ALA A 72 6.78 1.49 -18.26
N VAL A 73 6.20 0.33 -17.94
CA VAL A 73 6.22 -0.26 -16.60
C VAL A 73 6.59 -1.73 -16.72
N GLN A 74 7.64 -2.13 -15.99
CA GLN A 74 8.06 -3.51 -15.87
C GLN A 74 7.58 -4.09 -14.55
N SER A 75 6.85 -5.21 -14.64
CA SER A 75 6.37 -6.01 -13.51
C SER A 75 7.24 -7.24 -13.34
N ASP A 76 7.33 -7.72 -12.11
CA ASP A 76 8.04 -8.92 -11.72
C ASP A 76 7.18 -9.67 -10.69
N THR A 77 6.71 -10.85 -11.08
CA THR A 77 5.83 -11.70 -10.27
C THR A 77 6.57 -12.42 -9.16
N GLU A 78 7.86 -12.69 -9.30
CA GLU A 78 8.68 -13.37 -8.29
C GLU A 78 8.88 -12.45 -7.08
N THR A 79 9.27 -11.20 -7.36
CA THR A 79 9.47 -10.17 -6.33
C THR A 79 8.19 -9.41 -5.96
N ARG A 80 7.08 -9.67 -6.68
CA ARG A 80 5.79 -8.95 -6.57
C ARG A 80 6.02 -7.44 -6.61
N SER A 81 6.69 -6.99 -7.67
CA SER A 81 7.01 -5.58 -7.86
C SER A 81 6.63 -5.08 -9.23
N ALA A 82 6.49 -3.77 -9.35
CA ALA A 82 6.45 -3.07 -10.61
C ALA A 82 7.24 -1.76 -10.53
N THR A 83 7.94 -1.44 -11.61
CA THR A 83 8.79 -0.27 -11.74
C THR A 83 8.47 0.48 -13.01
N THR A 84 8.37 1.81 -12.92
CA THR A 84 8.40 2.65 -14.13
C THR A 84 9.78 2.59 -14.77
N ARG A 85 9.85 2.91 -16.07
CA ARG A 85 11.08 2.89 -16.89
C ARG A 85 11.30 4.22 -17.62
N PHE A 86 11.19 5.33 -16.90
CA PHE A 86 11.57 6.65 -17.39
C PHE A 86 13.10 6.86 -17.28
N ASP A 87 13.63 7.86 -17.96
CA ASP A 87 15.09 8.11 -17.99
C ASP A 87 15.66 8.56 -16.64
N ASP A 88 14.85 9.23 -15.82
CA ASP A 88 15.29 9.78 -14.53
C ASP A 88 14.32 9.50 -13.38
N ALA A 89 13.14 10.14 -13.36
CA ALA A 89 12.23 10.01 -12.22
C ALA A 89 11.39 8.73 -12.30
N ASN A 90 11.68 7.77 -11.44
CA ASN A 90 11.02 6.47 -11.41
C ASN A 90 10.38 6.15 -10.05
N VAL A 91 9.46 5.18 -10.05
CA VAL A 91 8.84 4.63 -8.84
C VAL A 91 8.87 3.11 -8.85
N LEU A 92 9.20 2.53 -7.69
CA LEU A 92 9.06 1.12 -7.38
C LEU A 92 7.82 0.94 -6.49
N VAL A 93 6.92 0.03 -6.88
CA VAL A 93 5.84 -0.48 -6.03
C VAL A 93 6.11 -1.96 -5.78
N GLN A 94 6.25 -2.38 -4.52
CA GLN A 94 6.57 -3.76 -4.18
C GLN A 94 5.80 -4.25 -2.97
N CYS A 95 5.18 -5.43 -3.08
CA CYS A 95 4.42 -6.06 -2.01
C CYS A 95 5.22 -7.16 -1.30
N PHE A 96 5.22 -7.09 0.04
CA PHE A 96 5.85 -8.00 0.98
C PHE A 96 4.75 -8.75 1.76
N PRO A 97 4.09 -9.71 1.12
CA PRO A 97 2.84 -10.22 1.65
C PRO A 97 3.08 -11.16 2.83
N LYS A 98 2.17 -11.11 3.82
CA LYS A 98 2.08 -12.12 4.89
C LYS A 98 1.16 -13.28 4.51
N THR A 99 0.23 -13.05 3.58
CA THR A 99 -0.68 -14.06 3.02
C THR A 99 -0.28 -14.43 1.60
N ALA A 100 -0.89 -15.46 1.01
CA ALA A 100 -0.65 -15.78 -0.40
C ALA A 100 -1.14 -14.64 -1.30
N VAL A 101 -0.21 -13.94 -1.96
CA VAL A 101 -0.50 -12.81 -2.86
C VAL A 101 0.16 -13.03 -4.20
N SER A 102 -0.62 -12.85 -5.27
CA SER A 102 -0.15 -12.87 -6.67
C SER A 102 -0.15 -11.46 -7.26
N LEU A 103 0.77 -11.18 -8.18
CA LEU A 103 0.78 -9.94 -8.96
C LEU A 103 0.06 -10.18 -10.30
N ARG A 104 -0.83 -9.25 -10.68
CA ARG A 104 -1.49 -9.23 -11.99
C ARG A 104 -1.31 -7.87 -12.64
N GLU A 105 -1.11 -7.86 -13.95
CA GLU A 105 -1.17 -6.63 -14.74
C GLU A 105 -2.63 -6.31 -15.08
N GLU A 106 -2.98 -5.03 -15.07
CA GLU A 106 -4.30 -4.53 -15.46
C GLU A 106 -4.12 -3.39 -16.48
N ASP A 107 -4.97 -3.37 -17.50
CA ASP A 107 -5.07 -2.22 -18.40
C ASP A 107 -5.89 -1.12 -17.72
N GLY A 108 -5.33 0.08 -17.68
CA GLY A 108 -5.96 1.28 -17.15
C GLY A 108 -6.06 2.38 -18.20
N TRP A 109 -6.91 3.36 -17.91
CA TRP A 109 -7.06 4.56 -18.73
C TRP A 109 -6.80 5.79 -17.86
N PHE A 110 -6.21 6.80 -18.46
CA PHE A 110 -6.04 8.12 -17.88
C PHE A 110 -6.64 9.16 -18.83
N ALA A 111 -7.41 10.13 -18.33
CA ALA A 111 -8.01 11.19 -19.14
C ALA A 111 -7.72 12.57 -18.52
N TRP A 112 -6.96 13.42 -19.22
CA TRP A 112 -6.73 14.81 -18.84
C TRP A 112 -7.89 15.72 -19.29
N ASP A 113 -8.46 15.43 -20.45
CA ASP A 113 -9.58 16.17 -21.06
C ASP A 113 -10.71 15.21 -21.44
N TYR A 114 -11.93 15.73 -21.47
CA TYR A 114 -13.08 14.99 -21.99
C TYR A 114 -12.81 14.53 -23.44
N GLY A 115 -12.96 13.24 -23.70
CA GLY A 115 -12.74 12.63 -25.02
C GLY A 115 -11.29 12.23 -25.34
N LYS A 116 -10.29 12.57 -24.50
CA LYS A 116 -8.91 12.12 -24.68
C LYS A 116 -8.50 11.14 -23.59
N ARG A 117 -8.38 9.86 -23.94
CA ARG A 117 -7.88 8.82 -23.04
C ARG A 117 -6.53 8.33 -23.51
N VAL A 118 -5.59 8.19 -22.57
CA VAL A 118 -4.27 7.60 -22.78
C VAL A 118 -4.23 6.30 -21.98
N PRO A 119 -3.79 5.18 -22.59
CA PRO A 119 -3.61 3.93 -21.85
C PRO A 119 -2.54 4.13 -20.76
N ARG A 120 -2.75 3.51 -19.62
CA ARG A 120 -1.75 3.42 -18.55
C ARG A 120 -1.76 2.03 -17.95
N LYS A 121 -0.59 1.52 -17.59
CA LYS A 121 -0.48 0.23 -16.93
C LYS A 121 -0.92 0.35 -15.47
N GLY A 122 -1.68 -0.63 -15.01
CA GLY A 122 -2.00 -0.87 -13.62
C GLY A 122 -1.49 -2.24 -13.19
N ILE A 123 -1.46 -2.45 -11.88
CA ILE A 123 -1.25 -3.76 -11.27
C ILE A 123 -2.25 -4.01 -10.16
N ALA A 124 -2.51 -5.28 -9.89
CA ALA A 124 -3.24 -5.74 -8.72
C ALA A 124 -2.42 -6.78 -7.96
N PHE A 125 -2.21 -6.54 -6.67
CA PHE A 125 -1.82 -7.57 -5.72
C PHE A 125 -3.07 -8.28 -5.24
N ARG A 126 -3.23 -9.54 -5.64
CA ARG A 126 -4.44 -10.33 -5.38
C ARG A 126 -4.22 -11.37 -4.32
N HIS A 127 -5.07 -11.35 -3.30
CA HIS A 127 -5.31 -12.44 -2.38
C HIS A 127 -6.61 -13.16 -2.76
N ALA A 128 -6.55 -14.47 -3.04
CA ALA A 128 -7.67 -15.20 -3.62
C ALA A 128 -8.72 -15.71 -2.60
N SER A 129 -8.38 -15.73 -1.30
CA SER A 129 -9.14 -16.46 -0.28
C SER A 129 -10.12 -15.63 0.54
N GLY A 130 -10.34 -14.35 0.22
CA GLY A 130 -11.23 -13.47 0.99
C GLY A 130 -10.56 -12.80 2.18
N ALA A 131 -11.36 -12.13 2.99
CA ALA A 131 -10.88 -11.55 4.25
C ALA A 131 -10.74 -12.64 5.33
N PRO A 132 -9.76 -12.49 6.26
CA PRO A 132 -8.82 -11.39 6.37
C PRO A 132 -7.65 -11.48 5.36
N ALA A 133 -7.22 -10.33 4.85
CA ALA A 133 -6.02 -10.23 4.01
C ALA A 133 -5.14 -9.07 4.48
N VAL A 134 -3.81 -9.24 4.37
CA VAL A 134 -2.83 -8.23 4.77
C VAL A 134 -1.83 -8.03 3.64
N PHE A 135 -1.69 -6.78 3.20
CA PHE A 135 -0.70 -6.37 2.21
C PHE A 135 0.21 -5.33 2.84
N LEU A 136 1.51 -5.61 2.83
CA LEU A 136 2.53 -4.64 3.21
C LEU A 136 3.25 -4.20 1.93
N THR A 137 3.19 -2.92 1.61
CA THR A 137 3.66 -2.41 0.32
C THR A 137 4.63 -1.25 0.53
N ALA A 138 5.75 -1.27 -0.19
CA ALA A 138 6.62 -0.11 -0.35
C ALA A 138 6.27 0.63 -1.64
N VAL A 139 6.22 1.96 -1.59
CA VAL A 139 6.20 2.84 -2.77
C VAL A 139 7.40 3.78 -2.67
N ILE A 140 8.40 3.54 -3.51
CA ILE A 140 9.72 4.18 -3.39
C ILE A 140 10.00 4.96 -4.68
N PRO A 141 9.96 6.31 -4.65
CA PRO A 141 10.52 7.15 -5.69
C PRO A 141 12.05 6.99 -5.75
N TYR A 142 12.63 7.01 -6.95
CA TYR A 142 14.07 7.00 -7.16
C TYR A 142 14.47 7.75 -8.44
N ARG A 143 15.75 8.11 -8.55
CA ARG A 143 16.35 8.80 -9.71
C ARG A 143 17.19 7.83 -10.54
N GLY A 144 17.29 8.09 -11.83
CA GLY A 144 17.98 7.23 -12.79
C GLY A 144 17.33 5.85 -12.97
N VAL A 145 18.14 4.88 -13.39
CA VAL A 145 17.70 3.51 -13.73
C VAL A 145 18.01 2.48 -12.65
N ASP A 146 18.81 2.85 -11.65
CA ASP A 146 19.23 1.98 -10.57
C ASP A 146 18.12 1.84 -9.53
N ARG A 147 17.36 0.76 -9.66
CA ARG A 147 16.27 0.41 -8.74
C ARG A 147 16.82 0.20 -7.32
N PRO A 148 16.26 0.85 -6.28
CA PRO A 148 16.66 0.60 -4.91
C PRO A 148 16.15 -0.77 -4.42
N ASP A 149 16.95 -1.40 -3.56
CA ASP A 149 16.52 -2.57 -2.79
C ASP A 149 15.55 -2.18 -1.68
N ALA A 150 14.58 -3.06 -1.41
CA ALA A 150 13.61 -2.89 -0.34
C ALA A 150 13.31 -4.22 0.37
N ARG A 151 13.24 -4.19 1.69
CA ARG A 151 12.78 -5.30 2.53
C ARG A 151 11.84 -4.76 3.59
N LEU A 152 10.60 -5.24 3.61
CA LEU A 152 9.65 -4.94 4.68
C LEU A 152 9.26 -6.22 5.42
N ALA A 153 9.12 -6.15 6.73
CA ALA A 153 8.75 -7.30 7.56
C ALA A 153 7.79 -6.92 8.69
N LEU A 154 6.63 -7.57 8.69
CA LEU A 154 5.71 -7.62 9.84
C LEU A 154 6.21 -8.64 10.88
N PRO A 155 5.82 -8.50 12.16
CA PRO A 155 6.18 -9.48 13.17
C PRO A 155 5.49 -10.82 12.90
N ALA A 156 6.17 -11.92 13.27
CA ALA A 156 5.72 -13.30 13.01
C ALA A 156 4.27 -13.55 13.47
N GLY A 157 3.84 -12.93 14.57
CA GLY A 157 2.48 -13.05 15.12
C GLY A 157 1.46 -11.99 14.67
N TYR A 158 1.82 -11.04 13.80
CA TYR A 158 0.89 -9.98 13.39
C TYR A 158 -0.44 -10.53 12.85
N ALA A 159 -1.54 -10.13 13.46
CA ALA A 159 -2.88 -10.40 12.96
C ALA A 159 -3.43 -9.15 12.28
N ALA A 160 -4.21 -9.34 11.21
CA ALA A 160 -5.06 -8.26 10.72
C ALA A 160 -5.89 -7.72 11.88
N VAL A 161 -6.21 -6.42 11.85
CA VAL A 161 -6.95 -5.66 12.87
C VAL A 161 -6.19 -5.23 14.12
N SER A 162 -4.94 -5.63 14.38
CA SER A 162 -4.25 -5.15 15.60
C SER A 162 -4.16 -3.61 15.65
N ASP A 163 -4.59 -3.02 16.78
CA ASP A 163 -4.51 -1.58 17.04
C ASP A 163 -3.07 -1.09 17.15
N ARG A 164 -2.19 -1.96 17.65
CA ARG A 164 -0.75 -1.74 17.68
C ARG A 164 -0.05 -2.60 16.63
N VAL A 165 0.86 -1.99 15.88
CA VAL A 165 1.78 -2.70 14.98
C VAL A 165 3.14 -2.03 15.00
N GLU A 166 4.19 -2.84 14.97
CA GLU A 166 5.55 -2.41 14.72
C GLU A 166 6.15 -3.31 13.65
N LEU A 167 6.75 -2.71 12.63
CA LEU A 167 7.32 -3.40 11.48
C LEU A 167 8.72 -2.86 11.18
N ARG A 168 9.52 -3.67 10.49
CA ARG A 168 10.83 -3.26 9.98
C ARG A 168 10.74 -2.90 8.51
N ALA A 169 11.45 -1.84 8.13
CA ALA A 169 11.66 -1.42 6.76
C ALA A 169 13.15 -1.22 6.51
N GLU A 170 13.66 -1.76 5.40
CA GLU A 170 15.01 -1.48 4.89
C GLU A 170 14.85 -1.02 3.44
N VAL A 171 15.37 0.15 3.11
CA VAL A 171 15.28 0.75 1.76
C VAL A 171 16.61 1.41 1.44
N GLY A 172 17.21 1.05 0.31
CA GLY A 172 18.48 1.62 -0.12
C GLY A 172 19.62 1.45 0.90
N GLY A 173 19.60 0.36 1.68
CA GLY A 173 20.61 0.04 2.69
C GLY A 173 20.46 0.71 4.06
N ARG A 174 19.49 1.62 4.22
CA ARG A 174 19.11 2.20 5.52
C ARG A 174 17.94 1.44 6.13
N ALA A 175 17.84 1.41 7.45
CA ALA A 175 16.82 0.63 8.17
C ALA A 175 15.98 1.50 9.11
N TRP A 176 14.69 1.17 9.23
CA TRP A 176 13.75 1.84 10.10
C TRP A 176 12.84 0.87 10.83
N ARG A 177 12.42 1.29 12.02
CA ARG A 177 11.33 0.69 12.79
C ARG A 177 10.13 1.61 12.73
N LEU A 178 9.10 1.15 12.01
CA LEU A 178 7.86 1.90 11.80
C LEU A 178 6.75 1.31 12.67
N GLY A 179 5.84 2.13 13.17
CA GLY A 179 4.70 1.60 13.88
C GLY A 179 3.60 2.62 14.16
N ARG A 180 2.50 2.07 14.68
CA ARG A 180 1.35 2.82 15.16
C ARG A 180 0.73 2.11 16.36
N ASP A 181 0.00 2.88 17.16
CA ASP A 181 -0.87 2.40 18.23
C ASP A 181 -2.16 3.24 18.20
N LEU A 182 -3.26 2.63 17.75
CA LEU A 182 -4.55 3.31 17.65
C LEU A 182 -5.20 3.56 19.01
N GLY A 183 -4.78 2.84 20.06
CA GLY A 183 -5.28 3.04 21.42
C GLY A 183 -4.69 4.28 22.08
N THR A 184 -3.42 4.59 21.80
CA THR A 184 -2.75 5.80 22.30
C THR A 184 -2.76 6.96 21.31
N GLY A 185 -3.08 6.70 20.04
CA GLY A 185 -2.99 7.71 18.98
C GLY A 185 -1.56 7.99 18.51
N GLU A 186 -0.60 7.13 18.86
CA GLU A 186 0.81 7.31 18.55
C GLU A 186 1.22 6.62 17.25
N ALA A 187 2.20 7.19 16.56
CA ALA A 187 2.91 6.55 15.46
C ALA A 187 4.39 6.92 15.52
N TRP A 188 5.25 6.10 14.94
CA TRP A 188 6.70 6.31 14.98
C TRP A 188 7.38 5.79 13.71
N MET A 189 8.51 6.43 13.37
CA MET A 189 9.41 6.07 12.28
C MET A 189 10.84 6.26 12.80
N LYS A 190 11.38 5.25 13.46
CA LYS A 190 12.71 5.35 14.09
C LYS A 190 13.76 4.85 13.12
N ASP A 191 14.69 5.71 12.73
CA ASP A 191 15.90 5.30 12.01
C ASP A 191 16.73 4.34 12.91
N GLU A 192 17.20 3.23 12.34
CA GLU A 192 18.02 2.21 13.02
C GLU A 192 19.50 2.23 12.57
N GLY A 193 19.91 3.15 11.68
CA GLY A 193 21.30 3.29 11.24
C GLY A 193 21.48 3.88 9.84
#